data_AF-A0A2A2LLZ9-F1
#
_entry.id   AF-A0A2A2LLZ9-F1
#
_cell.length_a   1.000
_cell.length_b   1.000
_cell.length_c   1.000
_cell.angle_alpha   90.00
_cell.angle_beta   90.00
_cell.angle_gamma   90.00
#
_symmetry.space_group_name_H-M   'P 1'
#
loop_
_entity.id
_entity.type
_entity.pdbx_description
1 polymer ?
#
loop_
_entity_poly.entity_id
_entity_poly.type
_entity_poly.pdbx_seq_one_letter_code
_entity_poly.pdbx_strand_id
1 'polypeptide(L)'
;MYVIKEHLEKILSKYDPNKPHYIGGKMMSRLQIFFNGGGFYVLSRAAMKIFAEQLYHNQTACPFYFHEDVGMARCLASVGIYPTDPKDEKGRRFFNMGNLVNHYYHESRDLTNSISPDIVTLHLTSPEQMLFADLFYYNIQ
;
A
#
# COMPACT_ATOMS: atom_id res chain seq x y z
N MET A 1 6.75 8.80 5.94
CA MET A 1 5.72 8.58 4.89
C MET A 1 4.60 9.57 5.10
N TYR A 2 4.06 10.11 4.01
CA TYR A 2 2.87 10.97 4.03
C TYR A 2 1.75 10.31 3.22
N VAL A 3 0.52 10.43 3.70
CA VAL A 3 -0.67 9.86 3.06
C VAL A 3 -1.63 10.98 2.74
N ILE A 4 -2.05 11.07 1.47
CA ILE A 4 -3.07 12.02 1.03
C ILE A 4 -4.43 11.37 1.25
N LYS A 5 -5.17 11.84 2.26
CA LYS A 5 -6.32 11.14 2.83
C LYS A 5 -7.49 11.06 1.85
N GLU A 6 -7.78 12.15 1.15
CA GLU A 6 -8.88 12.26 0.19
C GLU A 6 -8.67 11.28 -0.96
N HIS A 7 -7.44 11.14 -1.45
CA HIS A 7 -7.09 10.18 -2.48
C HIS A 7 -7.26 8.75 -1.96
N LEU A 8 -6.80 8.47 -0.74
CA LEU A 8 -7.01 7.17 -0.11
C LEU A 8 -8.50 6.83 0.02
N GLU A 9 -9.31 7.75 0.56
CA GLU A 9 -10.76 7.59 0.72
C GLU A 9 -11.46 7.38 -0.62
N LYS A 10 -11.12 8.16 -1.65
CA LYS A 10 -11.63 8.01 -3.02
C LYS A 10 -11.36 6.61 -3.56
N ILE A 11 -10.16 6.07 -3.36
CA ILE A 11 -9.80 4.73 -3.85
C ILE A 11 -10.50 3.65 -3.02
N LEU A 12 -10.49 3.76 -1.69
CA LEU A 12 -11.08 2.78 -0.79
C LEU A 12 -12.61 2.74 -0.85
N SER A 13 -13.27 3.82 -1.27
CA SER A 13 -14.73 3.89 -1.47
C SER A 13 -15.28 2.83 -2.45
N LYS A 14 -14.40 2.29 -3.31
CA LYS A 14 -14.73 1.26 -4.30
C LYS A 14 -14.74 -0.17 -3.73
N TYR A 15 -14.31 -0.34 -2.48
CA TYR A 15 -14.15 -1.64 -1.84
C TYR A 15 -15.21 -1.88 -0.78
N ASP A 16 -15.71 -3.10 -0.69
CA ASP A 16 -16.63 -3.50 0.38
C ASP A 16 -15.83 -3.82 1.64
N PRO A 17 -15.95 -3.04 2.73
CA PRO A 17 -15.16 -3.28 3.93
C PRO A 17 -15.50 -4.61 4.64
N ASN A 18 -16.62 -5.26 4.29
CA ASN A 18 -16.98 -6.59 4.78
C ASN A 18 -16.36 -7.74 3.97
N LYS A 19 -15.69 -7.44 2.87
CA LYS A 19 -14.90 -8.43 2.11
C LYS A 19 -13.42 -8.29 2.45
N PRO A 20 -12.66 -9.40 2.47
CA PRO A 20 -11.27 -9.35 2.90
C PRO A 20 -10.37 -8.77 1.81
N HIS A 21 -10.00 -7.51 1.97
CA HIS A 21 -9.07 -6.80 1.10
C HIS A 21 -7.72 -6.54 1.78
N TYR A 22 -6.64 -6.72 1.02
CA TYR A 22 -5.26 -6.40 1.37
C TYR A 22 -4.65 -5.54 0.24
N ILE A 23 -4.66 -4.22 0.41
CA ILE A 23 -4.45 -3.24 -0.66
C ILE A 23 -3.16 -2.46 -0.43
N GLY A 24 -2.36 -2.23 -1.47
CA GLY A 24 -1.16 -1.41 -1.39
C GLY A 24 -0.26 -1.54 -2.61
N GLY A 25 0.99 -1.08 -2.50
CA GLY A 25 1.98 -1.19 -3.56
C GLY A 25 2.50 -2.63 -3.67
N LYS A 26 1.95 -3.43 -4.61
CA LYS A 26 2.33 -4.84 -4.77
C LYS A 26 3.77 -4.98 -5.28
N MET A 27 4.58 -5.72 -4.53
CA MET A 27 5.94 -6.12 -4.83
C MET A 27 6.06 -7.64 -4.85
N MET A 28 7.12 -8.15 -5.46
CA MET A 28 7.48 -9.56 -5.42
C MET A 28 8.80 -9.72 -4.68
N SER A 29 8.82 -10.58 -3.66
CA SER A 29 10.06 -10.91 -2.94
C SER A 29 10.96 -11.83 -3.76
N ARG A 30 12.22 -12.01 -3.32
CA ARG A 30 13.15 -13.01 -3.91
C ARG A 30 12.62 -14.44 -3.81
N LEU A 31 11.68 -14.70 -2.91
CA LEU A 31 11.01 -15.99 -2.73
C LEU A 31 9.71 -16.10 -3.54
N GLN A 32 9.50 -15.21 -4.51
CA GLN A 32 8.30 -15.16 -5.38
C GLN A 32 6.97 -14.97 -4.65
N ILE A 33 7.03 -14.46 -3.42
CA ILE A 33 5.84 -14.12 -2.65
C ILE A 33 5.47 -12.68 -2.99
N PHE A 34 4.25 -12.48 -3.46
CA PHE A 34 3.68 -11.15 -3.61
C PHE A 34 3.30 -10.59 -2.24
N PHE A 35 3.63 -9.33 -1.99
CA PHE A 35 3.29 -8.60 -0.77
C PHE A 35 3.02 -7.13 -1.09
N ASN A 36 2.38 -6.39 -0.20
CA ASN A 36 2.31 -4.94 -0.30
C ASN A 36 3.50 -4.33 0.44
N GLY A 37 4.40 -3.69 -0.30
CA GLY A 37 5.63 -3.09 0.23
C GLY A 37 5.61 -1.56 0.14
N GLY A 38 6.72 -0.94 0.56
CA GLY A 38 6.86 0.52 0.52
C GLY A 38 6.31 1.23 1.75
N GLY A 39 6.24 0.54 2.89
CA GLY A 39 5.92 1.13 4.20
C GLY A 39 4.43 1.37 4.45
N PHE A 40 3.54 0.88 3.60
CA PHE A 40 2.08 1.02 3.76
C PHE A 40 1.28 -0.08 3.06
N TYR A 41 0.24 -0.51 3.75
CA TYR A 41 -0.84 -1.29 3.18
C TYR A 41 -2.14 -1.04 3.96
N VAL A 42 -3.27 -1.38 3.36
CA VAL A 42 -4.60 -1.30 3.96
C VAL A 42 -5.16 -2.71 4.12
N LEU A 43 -5.69 -3.00 5.29
CA LEU A 43 -6.54 -4.15 5.54
C LEU A 43 -7.99 -3.66 5.70
N SER A 44 -8.91 -4.23 4.93
CA SER A 44 -10.34 -4.08 5.21
C SER A 44 -10.69 -4.55 6.62
N ARG A 45 -11.85 -4.12 7.14
CA ARG A 45 -12.36 -4.61 8.44
C ARG A 45 -12.46 -6.13 8.48
N ALA A 46 -12.94 -6.78 7.41
CA ALA A 46 -13.01 -8.24 7.36
C ALA A 46 -11.62 -8.91 7.37
N ALA A 47 -10.66 -8.40 6.58
CA ALA A 47 -9.29 -8.94 6.57
C ALA A 47 -8.62 -8.77 7.94
N MET A 48 -8.79 -7.61 8.58
CA MET A 48 -8.22 -7.36 9.91
C MET A 48 -8.85 -8.25 10.98
N LYS A 49 -10.16 -8.49 10.91
CA LYS A 49 -10.86 -9.41 11.81
C LYS A 49 -10.32 -10.84 11.68
N ILE A 50 -10.18 -11.33 10.45
CA ILE A 50 -9.59 -12.66 10.18
C ILE A 50 -8.16 -12.72 10.72
N PHE A 51 -7.35 -11.70 10.47
CA PHE A 51 -5.99 -11.65 10.99
C PHE A 51 -5.95 -11.73 12.52
N ALA A 52 -6.68 -10.85 13.21
CA ALA A 52 -6.67 -10.76 14.66
C ALA A 52 -7.23 -12.03 15.34
N GLU A 53 -8.34 -12.56 14.84
CA GLU A 53 -9.06 -13.65 15.50
C GLU A 53 -8.55 -15.05 15.12
N GLN A 54 -8.00 -15.22 13.91
CA GLN A 54 -7.65 -16.55 13.39
C GLN A 54 -6.15 -16.75 13.14
N LEU A 55 -5.42 -15.68 12.79
CA LEU A 55 -4.04 -15.81 12.32
C LEU A 55 -3.00 -15.37 13.35
N TYR A 56 -3.24 -14.27 14.07
CA TYR A 56 -2.23 -13.63 14.94
C TYR A 56 -1.63 -14.58 15.98
N HIS A 57 -2.43 -15.49 16.52
CA HIS A 57 -1.98 -16.49 17.50
C HIS A 57 -1.60 -17.85 16.87
N ASN A 58 -1.83 -18.04 15.58
CA ASN A 58 -1.60 -19.30 14.87
C ASN A 58 -0.21 -19.29 14.22
N GLN A 59 0.81 -19.74 14.95
CA GLN A 59 2.20 -19.78 14.46
C GLN A 59 2.41 -20.70 13.25
N THR A 60 1.50 -21.65 13.01
CA THR A 60 1.57 -22.54 11.84
C THR A 60 1.10 -21.83 10.58
N ALA A 61 -0.03 -21.12 10.65
CA ALA A 61 -0.58 -20.37 9.51
C ALA A 61 0.12 -19.01 9.31
N CYS A 62 0.58 -18.40 10.41
CA CYS A 62 1.17 -17.08 10.47
C CYS A 62 2.51 -17.12 11.23
N PRO A 63 3.53 -17.84 10.72
CA PRO A 63 4.84 -17.88 11.37
C PRO A 63 5.52 -16.51 11.31
N PHE A 64 6.31 -16.21 12.34
CA PHE A 64 7.14 -15.01 12.36
C PHE A 64 8.06 -14.96 11.13
N TYR A 65 8.18 -13.77 10.54
CA TYR A 65 9.14 -13.49 9.48
C TYR A 65 9.75 -12.12 9.72
N PHE A 66 11.07 -12.00 9.50
CA PHE A 66 11.81 -10.79 9.86
C PHE A 66 11.43 -9.56 9.04
N HIS A 67 10.96 -9.76 7.80
CA HIS A 67 10.33 -8.72 7.00
C HIS A 67 8.83 -8.74 7.26
N GLU A 68 8.33 -7.74 7.98
CA GLU A 68 6.91 -7.65 8.37
C GLU A 68 5.98 -7.79 7.16
N ASP A 69 6.22 -7.02 6.10
CA ASP A 69 5.36 -7.00 4.90
C ASP A 69 5.23 -8.40 4.26
N VAL A 70 6.34 -9.14 4.21
CA VAL A 70 6.39 -10.51 3.64
C VAL A 70 5.75 -11.51 4.60
N GLY A 71 5.93 -11.34 5.90
CA GLY A 71 5.28 -12.13 6.94
C GLY A 71 3.76 -11.98 6.89
N MET A 72 3.28 -10.74 6.81
CA MET A 72 1.86 -10.42 6.66
C MET A 72 1.28 -11.01 5.38
N ALA A 73 1.98 -10.91 4.25
CA ALA A 73 1.52 -11.51 3.00
C ALA A 73 1.40 -13.04 3.07
N ARG A 74 2.37 -13.72 3.69
CA ARG A 74 2.31 -15.18 3.92
C ARG A 74 1.14 -15.57 4.81
N CYS A 75 0.99 -14.83 5.91
CA CYS A 75 -0.05 -15.02 6.90
C CYS A 75 -1.44 -14.91 6.27
N LEU A 76 -1.70 -13.83 5.53
CA LEU A 76 -2.96 -13.60 4.83
C LEU A 76 -3.20 -14.61 3.69
N ALA A 77 -2.14 -15.00 2.97
CA ALA A 77 -2.25 -16.01 1.92
C ALA A 77 -2.69 -17.39 2.44
N SER A 78 -2.41 -17.72 3.71
CA SER A 78 -2.84 -18.98 4.34
C SER A 78 -4.37 -19.15 4.39
N VAL A 79 -5.11 -18.03 4.32
CA VAL A 79 -6.58 -17.97 4.30
C VAL A 79 -7.10 -17.39 2.98
N GLY A 80 -6.28 -17.38 1.93
CA GLY A 80 -6.66 -16.95 0.59
C GLY A 80 -6.80 -15.44 0.39
N ILE A 81 -6.21 -14.62 1.27
CA ILE A 81 -6.19 -13.16 1.14
C ILE A 81 -4.86 -12.75 0.51
N TYR A 82 -4.91 -12.13 -0.67
CA TYR A 82 -3.73 -11.77 -1.47
C TYR A 82 -3.59 -10.26 -1.69
N PRO A 83 -2.37 -9.75 -1.88
CA PRO A 83 -2.15 -8.32 -2.11
C PRO A 83 -2.72 -7.85 -3.45
N THR A 84 -3.34 -6.68 -3.43
CA THR A 84 -3.85 -5.98 -4.61
C THR A 84 -3.23 -4.60 -4.75
N ASP A 85 -2.79 -4.25 -5.96
CA ASP A 85 -2.24 -2.93 -6.33
C ASP A 85 -3.18 -2.25 -7.33
N PRO A 86 -4.17 -1.48 -6.84
CA PRO A 86 -5.06 -0.78 -7.72
C PRO A 86 -4.32 0.31 -8.49
N LYS A 87 -4.76 0.49 -9.72
CA LYS A 87 -4.22 1.47 -10.66
C LYS A 87 -5.38 2.28 -11.23
N ASP A 88 -5.06 3.44 -11.77
CA ASP A 88 -6.04 4.21 -12.51
C ASP A 88 -6.34 3.57 -13.88
N GLU A 89 -7.27 4.17 -14.62
CA GLU A 89 -7.70 3.69 -15.94
C GLU A 89 -6.57 3.65 -16.98
N LYS A 90 -5.49 4.41 -16.75
CA LYS A 90 -4.29 4.45 -17.59
C LYS A 90 -3.21 3.48 -17.11
N GLY A 91 -3.48 2.67 -16.07
CA GLY A 91 -2.52 1.75 -15.49
C GLY A 91 -1.47 2.40 -14.61
N ARG A 92 -1.67 3.66 -14.20
CA ARG A 92 -0.76 4.40 -13.31
C ARG A 92 -1.04 4.08 -11.85
N ARG A 93 0.01 4.10 -11.04
CA ARG A 93 -0.05 3.63 -9.65
C ARG A 93 -0.57 4.70 -8.72
N PHE A 94 -1.39 4.29 -7.76
CA PHE A 94 -1.77 5.15 -6.63
C PHE A 94 -0.78 5.04 -5.47
N PHE A 95 -0.25 3.84 -5.24
CA PHE A 95 0.68 3.55 -4.16
C PHE A 95 2.10 3.55 -4.67
N ASN A 96 2.89 4.54 -4.25
CA ASN A 96 4.31 4.58 -4.55
C ASN A 96 5.12 3.86 -3.47
N MET A 97 6.07 3.04 -3.88
CA MET A 97 6.81 2.11 -3.00
C MET A 97 8.18 2.66 -2.58
N GLY A 98 8.63 3.73 -3.21
CA GLY A 98 9.89 4.42 -2.92
C GLY A 98 9.69 5.94 -2.96
N ASN A 99 10.76 6.71 -2.78
CA ASN A 99 10.66 8.14 -3.06
C ASN A 99 10.46 8.37 -4.56
N LEU A 100 9.86 9.51 -4.92
CA LEU A 100 9.57 9.86 -6.32
C LEU A 100 10.83 9.97 -7.18
N VAL A 101 11.95 10.34 -6.57
CA VAL A 101 13.25 10.46 -7.26
C VAL A 101 13.77 9.09 -7.69
N ASN A 102 13.72 8.10 -6.80
CA ASN A 102 14.11 6.72 -7.08
C ASN A 102 13.18 6.11 -8.12
N HIS A 103 11.87 6.37 -8.01
CA HIS A 103 10.91 5.97 -9.04
C HIS A 103 11.29 6.56 -10.40
N TYR A 104 11.66 7.84 -10.46
CA TYR A 104 12.12 8.49 -11.68
C TYR A 104 13.36 7.83 -12.29
N TYR A 105 14.34 7.49 -11.46
CA TYR A 105 15.62 6.94 -11.93
C TYR A 105 15.58 5.43 -12.23
N HIS A 106 14.76 4.67 -11.52
CA HIS A 106 14.81 3.20 -11.55
C HIS A 106 13.53 2.52 -12.07
N GLU A 107 12.38 3.20 -12.07
CA GLU A 107 11.12 2.64 -12.56
C GLU A 107 10.66 3.30 -13.86
N SER A 108 10.51 4.63 -13.88
CA SER A 108 10.06 5.36 -15.06
C SER A 108 10.58 6.79 -15.09
N ARG A 109 11.25 7.16 -16.18
CA ARG A 109 11.64 8.56 -16.48
C ARG A 109 10.43 9.46 -16.79
N ASP A 110 9.25 8.88 -17.00
CA ASP A 110 8.01 9.62 -17.14
C ASP A 110 7.10 9.36 -15.93
N LEU A 111 7.13 10.29 -14.98
CA LEU A 111 6.30 10.23 -13.78
C LEU A 111 4.82 10.37 -14.13
N THR A 112 4.47 11.18 -15.12
CA THR A 112 3.08 11.50 -15.45
C THR A 112 2.32 10.31 -16.05
N ASN A 113 3.06 9.41 -16.71
CA ASN A 113 2.55 8.16 -17.27
C ASN A 113 2.75 6.94 -16.36
N SER A 114 3.39 7.08 -15.19
CA SER A 114 3.60 5.96 -14.26
C SER A 114 2.91 6.14 -12.91
N ILE A 115 2.69 7.37 -12.48
CA ILE A 115 2.08 7.74 -11.21
C ILE A 115 0.77 8.46 -11.47
N SER A 116 -0.28 8.06 -10.75
CA SER A 116 -1.59 8.70 -10.84
C SER A 116 -1.56 10.11 -10.23
N PRO A 117 -2.30 11.09 -10.77
CA PRO A 117 -2.52 12.36 -10.09
C PRO A 117 -3.23 12.17 -8.74
N ASP A 118 -4.02 11.10 -8.59
CA ASP A 118 -4.61 10.68 -7.32
C ASP A 118 -3.62 9.83 -6.48
N ILE A 119 -2.33 10.18 -6.47
CA ILE A 119 -1.31 9.45 -5.69
C ILE A 119 -1.70 9.44 -4.20
N VAL A 120 -1.55 8.30 -3.54
CA VAL A 120 -1.94 8.14 -2.13
C VAL A 120 -0.75 8.30 -1.20
N THR A 121 0.39 7.70 -1.54
CA THR A 121 1.54 7.61 -0.63
C THR A 121 2.74 8.37 -1.18
N LEU A 122 3.34 9.21 -0.33
CA LEU A 122 4.68 9.76 -0.52
C LEU A 122 5.63 9.09 0.48
N HIS A 123 6.53 8.28 -0.04
CA HIS A 123 7.48 7.53 0.77
C HIS A 123 8.81 8.29 0.93
N LEU A 124 9.52 8.06 2.04
CA LEU A 124 10.74 8.79 2.46
C LEU A 124 10.60 10.33 2.51
N THR A 125 9.41 10.83 2.79
CA THR A 125 9.12 12.26 2.98
C THR A 125 9.58 12.73 4.36
N SER A 126 10.34 13.83 4.43
CA SER A 126 10.77 14.47 5.70
C SER A 126 9.61 15.25 6.34
N PRO A 127 9.66 15.54 7.66
CA PRO A 127 8.63 16.35 8.32
C PRO A 127 8.35 17.71 7.65
N GLU A 128 9.38 18.39 7.16
CA GLU A 128 9.25 19.67 6.44
C GLU A 128 8.52 19.49 5.11
N GLN A 129 8.81 18.41 4.39
CA GLN A 129 8.11 18.07 3.15
C GLN A 129 6.66 17.65 3.41
N MET A 130 6.37 16.98 4.53
CA MET A 130 5.00 16.66 4.94
C MET A 130 4.20 17.94 5.20
N LEU A 131 4.79 18.90 5.93
CA LEU A 131 4.16 20.20 6.17
C LEU A 131 3.88 20.94 4.86
N PHE A 132 4.85 20.94 3.94
CA PHE A 132 4.65 21.56 2.62
C PHE A 132 3.54 20.87 1.83
N ALA A 133 3.51 19.53 1.83
CA ALA A 133 2.43 18.79 1.18
C ALA A 133 1.07 19.12 1.79
N ASP A 134 0.98 19.21 3.12
CA ASP A 134 -0.27 19.54 3.83
C ASP A 134 -0.77 20.95 3.49
N LEU A 135 0.13 21.93 3.46
CA LEU A 135 -0.20 23.29 3.01
C LEU A 135 -0.71 23.30 1.56
N PHE A 136 -0.04 22.56 0.68
CA PHE A 136 -0.40 22.51 -0.74
C PHE A 136 -1.75 21.81 -1.00
N TYR A 137 -1.97 20.64 -0.40
CA TYR A 137 -3.16 19.84 -0.67
C TYR A 137 -4.41 20.35 0.05
N TYR A 138 -4.27 20.94 1.23
CA TYR A 138 -5.41 21.23 2.12
C TYR A 138 -5.64 22.71 2.41
N ASN A 139 -4.63 23.58 2.23
CA ASN A 139 -4.73 24.99 2.67
C ASN A 139 -4.71 26.02 1.54
N ILE A 140 -4.29 25.66 0.31
CA ILE A 140 -4.16 26.59 -0.83
C ILE A 140 -5.22 26.27 -1.92
N GLN A 141 -6.42 25.83 -1.54
CA GLN A 141 -7.54 25.64 -2.49
C GLN A 141 -8.46 26.85 -2.56
#